data_AF-A0A973J6M8-F1
#
_entry.id   AF-A0A973J6M8-F1
#
_cell.length_a   1.000
_cell.length_b   1.000
_cell.length_c   1.000
_cell.angle_alpha   90.00
_cell.angle_beta   90.00
_cell.angle_gamma   90.00
#
_symmetry.space_group_name_H-M   'P 1'
#
loop_
_entity.id
_entity.type
_entity.pdbx_description
1 polymer ?
#
loop_
_entity_poly.entity_id
_entity_poly.type
_entity_poly.pdbx_seq_one_letter_code
_entity_poly.pdbx_strand_id
1 'polypeptide(L)'
;MFARIVSPSVIVLLLLSFAACSPAPAATPTATTAASPAASFDDPYAYCTTVGTIDAPDARYTGAAMPAALVQAMIQRGLISADAPAAFQQSAVWRCMQGHVWICHFGANLPCQEKADTSQTPTAEMASFCAENPSADIPAAVTGRATIYAWGCQAGKPTVLSTVTSVDPQGYQADIWYELAAP
;
A
#
# COMPACT_ATOMS: atom_id res chain seq x y z
N MET A 1 69.76 0.52 10.37
CA MET A 1 69.54 -0.22 9.11
C MET A 1 69.08 0.81 8.08
N PHE A 2 69.97 1.44 7.31
CA PHE A 2 70.49 0.96 6.00
C PHE A 2 69.45 0.19 5.18
N ALA A 3 69.17 0.42 3.90
CA ALA A 3 69.44 1.46 2.89
C ALA A 3 68.99 0.85 1.54
N ARG A 4 68.58 1.70 0.57
CA ARG A 4 68.80 1.55 -0.90
C ARG A 4 67.89 0.52 -1.63
N ILE A 5 67.49 0.61 -2.91
CA ILE A 5 67.87 1.39 -4.13
C ILE A 5 66.77 1.10 -5.21
N VAL A 6 66.21 2.08 -5.96
CA VAL A 6 66.52 2.51 -7.36
C VAL A 6 66.11 1.41 -8.39
N SER A 7 65.37 1.58 -9.51
CA SER A 7 65.27 2.63 -10.55
C SER A 7 64.18 2.23 -11.62
N PRO A 8 64.08 2.80 -12.84
CA PRO A 8 62.83 3.37 -13.36
C PRO A 8 62.37 2.70 -14.67
N SER A 9 61.28 3.18 -15.27
CA SER A 9 61.12 3.11 -16.73
C SER A 9 60.25 4.26 -17.18
N VAL A 10 60.95 5.30 -17.65
CA VAL A 10 60.39 6.41 -18.41
C VAL A 10 60.25 5.92 -19.86
N ILE A 11 59.04 5.91 -20.39
CA ILE A 11 58.80 5.82 -21.83
C ILE A 11 58.14 7.13 -22.25
N VAL A 12 58.96 7.96 -22.90
CA VAL A 12 58.53 9.11 -23.72
C VAL A 12 58.01 8.54 -25.04
N LEU A 13 56.78 8.87 -25.43
CA LEU A 13 56.32 8.65 -26.80
C LEU A 13 55.63 9.89 -27.36
N LEU A 14 55.99 10.17 -28.60
CA LEU A 14 55.79 11.36 -29.42
C LEU A 14 54.33 11.80 -29.61
N LEU A 15 54.20 13.13 -29.72
CA LEU A 15 53.06 13.87 -30.24
C LEU A 15 52.81 13.58 -31.74
N LEU A 16 51.55 13.35 -32.11
CA LEU A 16 51.03 13.50 -33.47
C LEU A 16 49.73 14.30 -33.41
N SER A 17 49.83 15.58 -33.77
CA SER A 17 48.73 16.53 -33.87
C SER A 17 47.95 16.29 -35.17
N PHE A 18 46.75 15.74 -35.07
CA PHE A 18 45.78 15.75 -36.17
C PHE A 18 44.79 16.90 -35.97
N ALA A 19 44.93 17.95 -36.78
CA ALA A 19 43.91 18.98 -36.94
C ALA A 19 42.77 18.41 -37.80
N ALA A 20 41.63 18.10 -37.18
CA ALA A 20 40.43 17.67 -37.87
C ALA A 20 39.41 18.83 -37.92
N CYS A 21 39.02 19.25 -39.13
CA CYS A 21 37.87 20.12 -39.36
C CYS A 21 36.59 19.44 -38.85
N SER A 22 35.88 20.09 -37.93
CA SER A 22 34.55 19.65 -37.52
C SER A 22 33.48 20.22 -38.46
N PRO A 23 32.61 19.39 -39.07
CA PRO A 23 31.44 19.87 -39.79
C PRO A 23 30.33 20.31 -38.82
N ALA A 24 29.55 21.31 -39.24
CA ALA A 24 28.45 21.89 -38.47
C ALA A 24 27.35 20.84 -38.13
N PRO A 25 26.74 20.90 -36.93
CA PRO A 25 25.64 20.00 -36.59
C PRO A 25 24.38 20.34 -37.41
N ALA A 26 23.95 19.40 -38.23
CA ALA A 26 22.64 19.43 -38.86
C ALA A 26 21.55 19.25 -37.79
N ALA A 27 20.54 20.12 -37.81
CA ALA A 27 19.38 20.04 -36.92
C ALA A 27 18.61 18.74 -37.18
N THR A 28 18.59 17.86 -36.19
CA THR A 28 17.78 16.64 -36.19
C THR A 28 16.31 17.01 -35.99
N PRO A 29 15.37 16.48 -36.80
CA PRO A 29 13.95 16.66 -36.54
C PRO A 29 13.56 15.96 -35.24
N THR A 30 12.98 16.71 -34.30
CA THR A 30 12.41 16.19 -33.06
C THR A 30 11.27 15.24 -33.40
N ALA A 31 11.50 13.93 -33.25
CA ALA A 31 10.45 12.94 -33.31
C ALA A 31 9.53 13.14 -32.10
N THR A 32 8.34 13.67 -32.33
CA THR A 32 7.24 13.63 -31.35
C THR A 32 6.96 12.16 -31.06
N THR A 33 7.37 11.69 -29.89
CA THR A 33 7.00 10.36 -29.39
C THR A 33 5.50 10.39 -29.16
N ALA A 34 4.75 9.73 -30.04
CA ALA A 34 3.34 9.45 -29.78
C ALA A 34 3.27 8.65 -28.47
N ALA A 35 2.61 9.21 -27.45
CA ALA A 35 2.35 8.50 -26.21
C ALA A 35 1.60 7.21 -26.57
N SER A 36 2.19 6.05 -26.25
CA SER A 36 1.50 4.78 -26.40
C SER A 36 0.22 4.83 -25.58
N PRO A 37 -0.92 4.30 -26.09
CA PRO A 37 -2.14 4.23 -25.30
C PRO A 37 -1.81 3.53 -23.97
N ALA A 38 -2.20 4.17 -22.86
CA ALA A 38 -2.02 3.59 -21.55
C ALA A 38 -2.72 2.22 -21.52
N ALA A 39 -2.01 1.19 -21.05
CA ALA A 39 -2.61 -0.13 -20.91
C ALA A 39 -3.84 -0.04 -19.99
N SER A 40 -4.97 -0.55 -20.46
CA SER A 40 -6.22 -0.68 -19.71
C SER A 40 -6.43 -2.13 -19.30
N PHE A 41 -6.86 -2.37 -18.06
CA PHE A 41 -7.09 -3.69 -17.48
C PHE A 41 -8.55 -3.84 -17.06
N ASP A 42 -9.19 -4.95 -17.41
CA ASP A 42 -10.51 -5.34 -16.89
C ASP A 42 -10.45 -6.56 -15.96
N ASP A 43 -9.34 -7.31 -15.99
CA ASP A 43 -9.02 -8.37 -15.03
C ASP A 43 -8.28 -7.79 -13.79
N PRO A 44 -8.84 -7.90 -12.57
CA PRO A 44 -8.20 -7.40 -11.35
C PRO A 44 -6.87 -8.09 -11.03
N TYR A 45 -6.68 -9.35 -11.41
CA TYR A 45 -5.45 -10.09 -11.10
C TYR A 45 -4.29 -9.66 -12.01
N ALA A 46 -4.53 -9.55 -13.32
CA ALA A 46 -3.57 -8.98 -14.26
C ALA A 46 -3.26 -7.51 -13.94
N TYR A 47 -4.27 -6.74 -13.51
CA TYR A 47 -4.10 -5.38 -13.03
C TYR A 47 -3.11 -5.32 -11.87
N CYS A 48 -3.36 -6.05 -10.78
CA CYS A 48 -2.48 -6.01 -9.60
C CYS A 48 -1.07 -6.51 -9.92
N THR A 49 -0.92 -7.58 -10.69
CA THR A 49 0.40 -8.09 -11.12
C THR A 49 1.21 -6.99 -11.84
N THR A 50 0.54 -6.12 -12.60
CA THR A 50 1.19 -5.06 -13.36
C THR A 50 1.46 -3.80 -12.54
N VAL A 51 0.51 -3.36 -11.71
CA VAL A 51 0.64 -2.10 -10.96
C VAL A 51 1.36 -2.24 -9.63
N GLY A 52 1.51 -3.46 -9.11
CA GLY A 52 2.18 -3.75 -7.85
C GLY A 52 1.31 -3.38 -6.64
N THR A 53 1.62 -2.27 -5.99
CA THR A 53 0.94 -1.83 -4.75
C THR A 53 0.21 -0.52 -4.99
N ILE A 54 -1.11 -0.52 -4.79
CA ILE A 54 -1.95 0.69 -4.85
C ILE A 54 -3.16 0.51 -3.93
N ASP A 55 -3.58 1.57 -3.23
CA ASP A 55 -4.64 1.53 -2.22
C ASP A 55 -6.05 1.36 -2.82
N ALA A 56 -6.24 1.71 -4.09
CA ALA A 56 -7.48 1.50 -4.84
C ALA A 56 -7.17 1.45 -6.35
N PRO A 57 -8.00 0.78 -7.16
CA PRO A 57 -7.86 0.80 -8.61
C PRO A 57 -7.97 2.22 -9.15
N ASP A 58 -7.06 2.59 -10.05
CA ASP A 58 -7.02 3.89 -10.70
C ASP A 58 -7.52 3.82 -12.16
N ALA A 59 -7.34 4.89 -12.92
CA ALA A 59 -7.82 5.01 -14.30
C ALA A 59 -7.28 3.94 -15.27
N ARG A 60 -6.26 3.17 -14.89
CA ARG A 60 -5.76 2.04 -15.69
C ARG A 60 -6.67 0.83 -15.59
N TYR A 61 -7.50 0.73 -14.55
CA TYR A 61 -8.49 -0.33 -14.40
C TYR A 61 -9.84 0.12 -14.96
N THR A 62 -10.34 -0.58 -15.97
CA THR A 62 -11.58 -0.28 -16.70
C THR A 62 -12.68 -1.31 -16.47
N GLY A 63 -12.43 -2.33 -15.65
CA GLY A 63 -13.43 -3.33 -15.27
C GLY A 63 -14.47 -2.80 -14.29
N ALA A 64 -15.41 -3.66 -13.88
CA ALA A 64 -16.42 -3.31 -12.89
C ALA A 64 -15.76 -2.96 -11.53
N ALA A 65 -16.34 -2.00 -10.80
CA ALA A 65 -15.83 -1.56 -9.50
C ALA A 65 -15.65 -2.72 -8.51
N MET A 66 -16.60 -3.65 -8.48
CA MET A 66 -16.48 -4.95 -7.80
C MET A 66 -16.67 -6.08 -8.82
N PRO A 67 -15.58 -6.72 -9.29
CA PRO A 67 -15.65 -7.77 -10.32
C PRO A 67 -16.33 -9.04 -9.82
N ALA A 68 -17.09 -9.70 -10.70
CA ALA A 68 -17.74 -10.97 -10.38
C ALA A 68 -16.72 -12.05 -9.95
N ALA A 69 -15.50 -12.03 -10.52
CA ALA A 69 -14.42 -12.92 -10.13
C ALA A 69 -13.99 -12.72 -8.65
N LEU A 70 -13.97 -11.47 -8.15
CA LEU A 70 -13.64 -11.20 -6.75
C LEU A 70 -14.79 -11.61 -5.82
N VAL A 71 -16.04 -11.39 -6.23
CA VAL A 71 -17.22 -11.88 -5.48
C VAL A 71 -17.18 -13.40 -5.34
N GLN A 72 -16.92 -14.11 -6.44
CA GLN A 72 -16.82 -15.57 -6.42
C GLN A 72 -15.65 -16.05 -5.54
N ALA A 73 -14.51 -15.38 -5.59
CA ALA A 73 -13.36 -15.71 -4.74
C ALA A 73 -13.66 -15.45 -3.25
N MET A 74 -14.40 -14.38 -2.91
CA MET A 74 -14.87 -14.13 -1.54
C MET A 74 -15.80 -15.25 -1.04
N ILE A 75 -16.72 -15.72 -1.88
CA ILE A 75 -17.61 -16.86 -1.57
C ILE A 75 -16.80 -18.13 -1.32
N GLN A 76 -15.83 -18.43 -2.20
CA GLN A 76 -14.99 -19.63 -2.08
C GLN A 76 -14.13 -19.64 -0.82
N ARG A 77 -13.68 -18.48 -0.35
CA ARG A 77 -12.98 -18.34 0.95
C ARG A 77 -13.91 -18.31 2.16
N GLY A 78 -15.22 -18.31 1.96
CA GLY A 78 -16.19 -18.21 3.06
C GLY A 78 -16.22 -16.84 3.73
N LEU A 79 -15.74 -15.78 3.07
CA LEU A 79 -15.84 -14.41 3.58
C LEU A 79 -17.30 -13.90 3.54
N ILE A 80 -18.06 -14.40 2.57
CA ILE A 80 -19.49 -14.12 2.36
C ILE A 80 -20.22 -15.39 1.92
N SER A 81 -21.54 -15.42 2.13
CA SER A 81 -22.41 -16.52 1.65
C SER A 81 -22.83 -16.31 0.19
N ALA A 82 -22.90 -17.41 -0.58
CA ALA A 82 -23.50 -17.42 -1.92
C ALA A 82 -24.99 -17.05 -1.92
N ASP A 83 -25.68 -17.26 -0.80
CA ASP A 83 -27.11 -16.94 -0.63
C ASP A 83 -27.36 -15.51 -0.12
N ALA A 84 -26.30 -14.75 0.17
CA ALA A 84 -26.43 -13.38 0.61
C ALA A 84 -26.99 -12.48 -0.51
N PRO A 85 -27.76 -11.42 -0.18
CA PRO A 85 -28.23 -10.46 -1.19
C PRO A 85 -27.07 -9.89 -2.00
N ALA A 86 -27.26 -9.67 -3.31
CA ALA A 86 -26.19 -9.18 -4.19
C ALA A 86 -25.55 -7.87 -3.70
N ALA A 87 -26.37 -6.95 -3.15
CA ALA A 87 -25.87 -5.70 -2.57
C ALA A 87 -24.92 -5.94 -1.37
N PHE A 88 -25.15 -7.00 -0.59
CA PHE A 88 -24.23 -7.40 0.47
C PHE A 88 -22.97 -8.02 -0.13
N GLN A 89 -23.10 -8.96 -1.08
CA GLN A 89 -21.94 -9.62 -1.71
C GLN A 89 -20.96 -8.65 -2.38
N GLN A 90 -21.47 -7.51 -2.87
CA GLN A 90 -20.69 -6.45 -3.49
C GLN A 90 -20.18 -5.40 -2.50
N SER A 91 -20.51 -5.50 -1.21
CA SER A 91 -20.17 -4.52 -0.18
C SER A 91 -18.73 -4.68 0.30
N ALA A 92 -17.78 -4.46 -0.59
CA ALA A 92 -16.36 -4.55 -0.32
C ALA A 92 -15.56 -3.50 -1.10
N VAL A 93 -14.32 -3.31 -0.67
CA VAL A 93 -13.27 -2.61 -1.43
C VAL A 93 -12.10 -3.54 -1.64
N TRP A 94 -11.40 -3.37 -2.74
CA TRP A 94 -10.20 -4.12 -3.04
C TRP A 94 -9.05 -3.19 -3.42
N ARG A 95 -7.84 -3.69 -3.22
CA ARG A 95 -6.59 -2.99 -3.49
C ARG A 95 -5.56 -3.97 -4.01
N CYS A 96 -4.47 -3.46 -4.55
CA CYS A 96 -3.32 -4.29 -4.87
C CYS A 96 -2.27 -4.14 -3.78
N MET A 97 -1.81 -5.27 -3.22
CA MET A 97 -0.70 -5.32 -2.28
C MET A 97 0.34 -6.31 -2.81
N GLN A 98 1.54 -5.81 -3.12
CA GLN A 98 2.67 -6.62 -3.60
C GLN A 98 2.34 -7.42 -4.88
N GLY A 99 1.46 -6.90 -5.74
CA GLY A 99 1.05 -7.57 -6.97
C GLY A 99 -0.18 -8.48 -6.83
N HIS A 100 -0.69 -8.67 -5.61
CA HIS A 100 -1.83 -9.54 -5.32
C HIS A 100 -3.09 -8.73 -5.06
N VAL A 101 -4.26 -9.32 -5.33
CA VAL A 101 -5.56 -8.71 -4.98
C VAL A 101 -5.85 -8.96 -3.50
N TRP A 102 -6.16 -7.88 -2.77
CA TRP A 102 -6.59 -7.95 -1.38
C TRP A 102 -7.95 -7.27 -1.23
N ILE A 103 -8.83 -7.87 -0.44
CA ILE A 103 -10.21 -7.38 -0.26
C ILE A 103 -10.53 -7.12 1.21
N CYS A 104 -11.34 -6.11 1.47
CA CYS A 104 -11.98 -5.87 2.76
C CYS A 104 -13.48 -5.67 2.54
N HIS A 105 -14.30 -6.45 3.25
CA HIS A 105 -15.75 -6.40 3.16
C HIS A 105 -16.34 -5.55 4.29
N PHE A 106 -17.28 -4.65 4.02
CA PHE A 106 -17.85 -3.67 4.97
C PHE A 106 -18.77 -4.27 6.06
N GLY A 107 -18.57 -5.52 6.47
CA GLY A 107 -19.45 -6.27 7.37
C GLY A 107 -19.72 -5.58 8.73
N ALA A 108 -19.01 -5.97 9.78
CA ALA A 108 -19.26 -5.54 11.16
C ALA A 108 -18.86 -4.07 11.46
N ASN A 109 -19.16 -3.14 10.56
CA ASN A 109 -18.65 -1.76 10.54
C ASN A 109 -17.12 -1.71 10.47
N LEU A 110 -16.51 -2.56 9.64
CA LEU A 110 -15.05 -2.60 9.49
C LEU A 110 -14.53 -1.32 8.79
N PRO A 111 -13.41 -0.73 9.25
CA PRO A 111 -12.85 0.51 8.70
C PRO A 111 -12.05 0.25 7.41
N CYS A 112 -12.65 -0.40 6.41
CA CYS A 112 -11.95 -0.88 5.21
C CYS A 112 -11.26 0.23 4.38
N GLN A 113 -11.66 1.49 4.54
CA GLN A 113 -11.09 2.62 3.79
C GLN A 113 -10.20 3.53 4.63
N GLU A 114 -9.98 3.21 5.91
CA GLU A 114 -9.19 4.03 6.83
C GLU A 114 -7.83 3.38 7.09
N LYS A 115 -6.78 4.20 7.15
CA LYS A 115 -5.48 3.74 7.67
C LYS A 115 -5.62 3.42 9.15
N ALA A 116 -4.88 2.42 9.60
CA ALA A 116 -4.83 2.04 11.00
C ALA A 116 -4.34 3.23 11.84
N ASP A 117 -5.07 3.54 12.91
CA ASP A 117 -4.64 4.50 13.91
C ASP A 117 -3.66 3.82 14.87
N THR A 118 -2.41 4.28 14.80
CA THR A 118 -1.27 3.79 15.60
C THR A 118 -0.90 4.74 16.74
N SER A 119 -1.67 5.82 16.92
CA SER A 119 -1.47 6.76 18.01
C SER A 119 -1.76 6.11 19.36
N GLN A 120 -0.83 6.30 20.31
CA GLN A 120 -1.05 6.00 21.73
C GLN A 120 -1.40 7.27 22.53
N THR A 121 -1.78 8.34 21.85
CA THR A 121 -2.21 9.59 22.50
C THR A 121 -3.72 9.56 22.67
N PRO A 122 -4.25 9.62 23.90
CA PRO A 122 -5.69 9.65 24.13
C PRO A 122 -6.36 10.88 23.50
N THR A 123 -7.57 10.72 22.98
CA THR A 123 -8.40 11.83 22.53
C THR A 123 -9.14 12.50 23.70
N ALA A 124 -9.74 13.67 23.46
CA ALA A 124 -10.55 14.37 24.45
C ALA A 124 -11.82 13.57 24.82
N GLU A 125 -12.40 12.86 23.85
CA GLU A 125 -13.56 11.99 24.02
C GLU A 125 -13.23 10.81 24.95
N MET A 126 -12.04 10.21 24.78
CA MET A 126 -11.57 9.15 25.67
C MET A 126 -11.37 9.66 27.10
N ALA A 127 -10.77 10.84 27.25
CA ALA A 127 -10.58 11.46 28.57
C ALA A 127 -11.92 11.75 29.26
N SER A 128 -12.90 12.27 28.51
CA SER A 128 -14.26 12.53 29.00
C SER A 128 -14.96 11.24 29.41
N PHE A 129 -14.87 10.20 28.57
CA PHE A 129 -15.41 8.88 28.88
C PHE A 129 -14.82 8.30 30.17
N CYS A 130 -13.51 8.37 30.36
CA CYS A 130 -12.87 7.84 31.56
C CYS A 130 -13.15 8.65 32.83
N ALA A 131 -13.41 9.95 32.73
CA ALA A 131 -13.84 10.76 33.87
C ALA A 131 -15.17 10.26 34.45
N GLU A 132 -16.09 9.81 33.58
CA GLU A 132 -17.38 9.24 33.96
C GLU A 132 -17.29 7.74 34.29
N ASN A 133 -16.32 7.04 33.71
CA ASN A 133 -16.18 5.57 33.80
C ASN A 133 -14.75 5.17 34.23
N PRO A 134 -14.40 5.31 35.52
CA PRO A 134 -12.99 5.32 35.96
C PRO A 134 -12.21 4.00 35.83
N SER A 135 -12.89 2.90 35.50
CA SER A 135 -12.31 1.54 35.36
C SER A 135 -12.92 0.72 34.22
N ALA A 136 -13.58 1.35 33.25
CA ALA A 136 -14.23 0.66 32.13
C ALA A 136 -13.29 0.47 30.93
N ASP A 137 -13.59 -0.52 30.08
CA ASP A 137 -13.04 -0.59 28.73
C ASP A 137 -13.65 0.52 27.86
N ILE A 138 -12.84 1.14 27.00
CA ILE A 138 -13.31 2.21 26.12
C ILE A 138 -13.85 1.59 24.82
N PRO A 139 -15.13 1.79 24.47
CA PRO A 139 -15.72 1.17 23.30
C PRO A 139 -15.21 1.81 22.00
N ALA A 140 -15.30 1.06 20.89
CA ALA A 140 -14.93 1.53 19.55
C ALA A 140 -15.74 2.76 19.07
N ALA A 141 -16.90 3.03 19.68
CA ALA A 141 -17.66 4.26 19.44
C ALA A 141 -16.95 5.52 19.96
N VAL A 142 -16.01 5.38 20.90
CA VAL A 142 -15.22 6.47 21.49
C VAL A 142 -13.80 6.48 20.92
N THR A 143 -13.14 5.32 20.79
CA THR A 143 -11.77 5.26 20.24
C THR A 143 -11.71 5.39 18.72
N GLY A 144 -12.85 5.28 18.04
CA GLY A 144 -12.89 4.96 16.62
C GLY A 144 -12.60 3.48 16.37
N ARG A 145 -12.85 3.05 15.13
CA ARG A 145 -12.68 1.64 14.71
C ARG A 145 -11.33 1.37 14.06
N ALA A 146 -10.61 2.42 13.68
CA ALA A 146 -9.32 2.35 13.03
C ALA A 146 -8.15 2.08 14.01
N THR A 147 -8.32 2.25 15.32
CA THR A 147 -7.23 2.03 16.29
C THR A 147 -6.78 0.57 16.33
N ILE A 148 -5.47 0.35 16.45
CA ILE A 148 -4.89 -0.99 16.64
C ILE A 148 -4.79 -1.40 18.11
N TYR A 149 -5.27 -0.57 19.04
CA TYR A 149 -5.15 -0.79 20.46
C TYR A 149 -6.50 -1.06 21.12
N ALA A 150 -6.50 -1.99 22.09
CA ALA A 150 -7.53 -2.01 23.11
C ALA A 150 -7.24 -0.89 24.11
N TRP A 151 -8.25 -0.08 24.39
CA TRP A 151 -8.17 1.02 25.34
C TRP A 151 -9.07 0.77 26.55
N GLY A 152 -8.61 1.20 27.72
CA GLY A 152 -9.37 1.15 28.95
C GLY A 152 -9.11 2.38 29.82
N CYS A 153 -9.91 2.51 30.87
CA CYS A 153 -9.76 3.54 31.87
C CYS A 153 -9.06 2.97 33.10
N GLN A 154 -8.01 3.63 33.56
CA GLN A 154 -7.34 3.32 34.82
C GLN A 154 -7.34 4.56 35.70
N ALA A 155 -8.01 4.49 36.85
CA ALA A 155 -8.17 5.62 37.77
C ALA A 155 -8.66 6.91 37.07
N GLY A 156 -9.65 6.77 36.18
CA GLY A 156 -10.22 7.90 35.45
C GLY A 156 -9.42 8.40 34.25
N LYS A 157 -8.36 7.70 33.84
CA LYS A 157 -7.49 8.11 32.72
C LYS A 157 -7.45 7.06 31.61
N PRO A 158 -7.51 7.46 30.33
CA PRO A 158 -7.37 6.52 29.22
C PRO A 158 -5.97 5.91 29.18
N THR A 159 -5.91 4.60 28.99
CA THR A 159 -4.69 3.80 29.00
C THR A 159 -4.76 2.73 27.91
N VAL A 160 -3.68 2.55 27.17
CA VAL A 160 -3.53 1.43 26.23
C VAL A 160 -3.41 0.14 27.04
N LEU A 161 -4.29 -0.82 26.79
CA LEU A 161 -4.28 -2.12 27.46
C LEU A 161 -3.46 -3.15 26.68
N SER A 162 -3.61 -3.16 25.36
CA SER A 162 -2.90 -4.08 24.47
C SER A 162 -3.02 -3.63 23.01
N THR A 163 -2.21 -4.24 22.13
CA THR A 163 -2.39 -4.19 20.67
C THR A 163 -3.30 -5.33 20.24
N VAL A 164 -4.36 -5.03 19.50
CA VAL A 164 -5.38 -6.01 19.05
C VAL A 164 -5.20 -6.47 17.61
N THR A 165 -4.54 -5.67 16.79
CA THR A 165 -4.22 -6.03 15.39
C THR A 165 -2.87 -5.44 14.98
N SER A 166 -2.33 -5.97 13.89
CA SER A 166 -1.10 -5.46 13.27
C SER A 166 -1.44 -4.53 12.10
N VAL A 167 -0.44 -3.77 11.65
CA VAL A 167 -0.57 -2.89 10.49
C VAL A 167 0.13 -3.56 9.31
N ASP A 168 -0.56 -3.66 8.19
CA ASP A 168 0.03 -4.15 6.95
C ASP A 168 1.00 -3.15 6.31
N PRO A 169 1.79 -3.54 5.29
CA PRO A 169 2.75 -2.64 4.64
C PRO A 169 2.14 -1.39 4.00
N GLN A 170 0.83 -1.36 3.72
CA GLN A 170 0.12 -0.21 3.19
C GLN A 170 -0.49 0.67 4.29
N GLY A 171 -0.36 0.31 5.57
CA GLY A 171 -0.84 1.11 6.68
C GLY A 171 -2.29 0.83 7.11
N TYR A 172 -2.89 -0.29 6.70
CA TYR A 172 -4.22 -0.68 7.17
C TYR A 172 -4.15 -1.80 8.22
N GLN A 173 -5.26 -2.02 8.95
CA GLN A 173 -5.36 -3.13 9.92
C GLN A 173 -5.28 -4.47 9.18
N ALA A 174 -4.26 -5.29 9.45
CA ALA A 174 -3.95 -6.44 8.61
C ALA A 174 -5.02 -7.55 8.66
N ASP A 175 -5.71 -7.69 9.78
CA ASP A 175 -6.69 -8.75 10.05
C ASP A 175 -8.03 -8.59 9.33
N ILE A 176 -8.31 -7.40 8.77
CA ILE A 176 -9.52 -7.14 7.99
C ILE A 176 -9.29 -7.21 6.48
N TRP A 177 -8.04 -7.41 6.04
CA TRP A 177 -7.68 -7.52 4.63
C TRP A 177 -7.33 -8.96 4.25
N TYR A 178 -7.91 -9.40 3.15
CA TYR A 178 -7.94 -10.80 2.77
C TYR A 178 -7.40 -10.99 1.34
N GLU A 179 -6.24 -11.64 1.19
CA GLU A 179 -5.69 -11.96 -0.15
C GLU A 179 -6.57 -12.92 -0.95
N LEU A 180 -7.05 -12.51 -2.11
CA LEU A 180 -7.76 -13.37 -3.04
C LEU A 180 -6.74 -13.85 -4.09
N ALA A 181 -6.43 -15.15 -4.08
CA ALA A 181 -5.63 -15.75 -5.13
C ALA A 181 -6.44 -15.83 -6.43
N ALA A 182 -5.76 -15.70 -7.56
CA ALA A 182 -6.37 -16.05 -8.84
C ALA A 182 -6.77 -17.54 -8.82
N PRO A 183 -7.92 -17.91 -9.42
CA PRO A 183 -8.39 -19.29 -9.51
C PRO A 183 -7.48 -20.18 -10.37
#